data_AF-A0A4D4LCM7-F1
#
_entry.id   AF-A0A4D4LCM7-F1
#
_cell.length_a   1.000
_cell.length_b   1.000
_cell.length_c   1.000
_cell.angle_alpha   90.00
_cell.angle_beta   90.00
_cell.angle_gamma   90.00
#
_symmetry.space_group_name_H-M   'P 1'
#
loop_
_entity.id
_entity.type
_entity.pdbx_description
1 polymer ?
#
loop_
_entity_poly.entity_id
_entity_poly.type
_entity_poly.pdbx_seq_one_letter_code
_entity_poly.pdbx_strand_id
1 'polypeptide(L)'
;MTAVPPQETPYQPFDLGKELRALVLATAPRLFVVARIHPYEDTGESDVEIAAWGMAHEDGRTEVVGPGQRLVLASPERVEAWFSRGGVTAQLVWLAPATAASLGPGLAA
;
A
#
# COMPACT_ATOMS: atom_id res chain seq x y z
N MET A 1 31.54 -14.67 -44.86
CA MET A 1 30.80 -13.71 -44.03
C MET A 1 29.32 -13.90 -44.31
N THR A 2 28.61 -14.62 -43.45
CA THR A 2 27.19 -14.95 -43.63
C THR A 2 26.36 -13.82 -43.01
N ALA A 3 25.52 -13.17 -43.80
CA ALA A 3 24.64 -12.10 -43.33
C ALA A 3 23.55 -12.68 -42.42
N VAL A 4 23.43 -12.15 -41.19
CA VAL A 4 22.33 -12.47 -40.29
C VAL A 4 21.07 -11.79 -40.83
N PRO A 5 20.01 -12.56 -41.17
CA PRO A 5 18.78 -11.97 -41.66
C PRO A 5 18.15 -11.09 -40.58
N PRO A 6 17.49 -9.98 -40.95
CA PRO A 6 16.81 -9.12 -39.99
C PRO A 6 15.77 -9.95 -39.22
N GLN A 7 15.95 -10.04 -37.91
CA GLN A 7 14.95 -10.61 -37.02
C GLN A 7 13.78 -9.62 -36.98
N GLU A 8 12.74 -9.88 -37.78
CA GLU A 8 11.45 -9.25 -37.61
C GLU A 8 10.92 -9.65 -36.24
N THR A 9 11.04 -8.75 -35.26
CA THR A 9 10.40 -8.96 -33.96
C THR A 9 8.91 -8.84 -34.21
N PRO A 10 8.08 -9.86 -33.91
CA PRO A 10 6.65 -9.77 -34.17
C PRO A 10 6.06 -8.56 -33.45
N TYR A 11 5.43 -7.67 -34.21
CA TYR A 11 4.72 -6.52 -33.64
C TYR A 11 3.56 -7.05 -32.78
N GLN A 12 3.68 -6.93 -31.46
CA GLN A 12 2.54 -7.13 -30.58
C GLN A 12 1.73 -5.83 -30.54
N PRO A 13 0.41 -5.88 -30.81
CA PRO A 13 -0.47 -4.74 -30.61
C PRO A 13 -0.39 -4.26 -29.16
N PHE A 14 -0.38 -2.95 -28.96
CA PHE A 14 -0.40 -2.35 -27.63
C PHE A 14 -1.75 -2.65 -26.96
N ASP A 15 -1.70 -3.41 -25.88
CA ASP A 15 -2.84 -3.67 -25.01
C ASP A 15 -2.79 -2.70 -23.83
N LEU A 16 -3.52 -1.59 -23.95
CA LEU A 16 -3.58 -0.56 -22.91
C LEU A 16 -4.00 -1.13 -21.55
N GLY A 17 -4.94 -2.08 -21.53
CA GLY A 17 -5.45 -2.66 -20.30
C GLY A 17 -4.39 -3.49 -19.59
N LYS A 18 -3.62 -4.29 -20.33
CA LYS A 18 -2.48 -5.05 -19.80
C LYS A 18 -1.40 -4.10 -19.25
N GLU A 19 -1.01 -3.11 -20.03
CA GLU A 19 0.06 -2.18 -19.66
C GLU A 19 -0.32 -1.32 -18.45
N LEU A 20 -1.58 -0.87 -18.36
CA LEU A 20 -2.06 -0.11 -17.19
C LEU A 20 -2.05 -0.96 -15.91
N ARG A 21 -2.49 -2.22 -15.98
CA ARG A 21 -2.43 -3.14 -14.82
C ARG A 21 -0.98 -3.36 -14.38
N ALA A 22 -0.08 -3.58 -15.32
CA ALA A 22 1.35 -3.74 -15.04
C ALA A 22 1.93 -2.49 -14.35
N LEU A 23 1.60 -1.30 -14.85
CA LEU A 23 2.06 -0.04 -14.29
C LEU A 23 1.53 0.20 -12.87
N VAL A 24 0.24 -0.06 -12.63
CA VAL A 24 -0.36 0.06 -11.30
C VAL A 24 0.34 -0.86 -10.31
N LEU A 25 0.58 -2.11 -10.68
CA LEU A 25 1.26 -3.07 -9.80
C LEU A 25 2.73 -2.69 -9.56
N ALA A 26 3.42 -2.18 -10.58
CA ALA A 26 4.81 -1.75 -10.47
C ALA A 26 4.98 -0.52 -9.55
N THR A 27 3.94 0.29 -9.39
CA THR A 27 3.98 1.55 -8.62
C THR A 27 3.07 1.53 -7.38
N ALA A 28 2.47 0.38 -7.06
CA ALA A 28 1.52 0.26 -5.98
C ALA A 28 2.19 0.56 -4.63
N PRO A 29 1.69 1.54 -3.85
CA PRO A 29 2.20 1.76 -2.50
C PRO A 29 1.85 0.56 -1.62
N ARG A 30 2.69 0.32 -0.61
CA ARG A 30 2.39 -0.72 0.39
C ARG A 30 1.38 -0.16 1.39
N LEU A 31 0.25 -0.85 1.53
CA LEU A 31 -0.83 -0.42 2.43
C LEU A 31 -0.64 -1.00 3.83
N PHE A 32 -1.04 -0.23 4.83
CA PHE A 32 -1.07 -0.68 6.23
C PHE A 32 -2.22 -0.03 6.99
N VAL A 33 -2.52 -0.58 8.16
CA VAL A 33 -3.42 0.01 9.14
C VAL A 33 -2.66 0.30 10.43
N VAL A 34 -3.18 1.27 11.18
CA VAL A 34 -2.71 1.59 12.52
C VAL A 34 -3.74 1.06 13.50
N ALA A 35 -3.40 -0.04 14.16
CA ALA A 35 -4.23 -0.61 15.22
C ALA A 35 -3.84 0.05 16.55
N ARG A 36 -4.82 0.50 17.34
CA ARG A 36 -4.61 0.93 18.72
C ARG A 36 -5.14 -0.14 19.66
N ILE A 37 -4.30 -0.56 20.59
CA ILE A 37 -4.56 -1.60 21.58
C ILE A 37 -4.78 -0.93 22.93
N HIS A 38 -5.99 -1.08 23.45
CA HIS A 38 -6.44 -0.51 24.72
C HIS A 38 -6.46 -1.62 25.77
N PRO A 39 -5.52 -1.65 26.72
CA PRO A 39 -5.52 -2.65 27.78
C PRO A 39 -6.61 -2.35 28.81
N TYR A 40 -7.32 -3.37 29.27
CA TYR A 40 -8.17 -3.29 30.46
C TYR A 40 -7.33 -3.60 31.71
N GLU A 41 -7.22 -2.65 32.63
CA GLU A 41 -6.29 -2.74 33.78
C GLU A 41 -6.55 -3.95 34.71
N ASP A 42 -7.79 -4.46 34.75
CA ASP A 42 -8.21 -5.44 35.76
C ASP A 42 -8.53 -6.85 35.22
N THR A 43 -8.65 -7.01 33.91
CA THR A 43 -9.09 -8.29 33.31
C THR A 43 -8.00 -8.98 32.49
N GLY A 44 -6.92 -8.27 32.14
CA GLY A 44 -5.90 -8.76 31.22
C GLY A 44 -6.40 -8.87 29.77
N GLU A 45 -7.61 -8.41 29.49
CA GLU A 45 -8.17 -8.33 28.14
C GLU A 45 -7.69 -7.05 27.45
N SER A 46 -7.77 -7.02 26.12
CA SER A 46 -7.44 -5.83 25.34
C SER A 46 -8.48 -5.61 24.26
N ASP A 47 -8.89 -4.36 24.08
CA ASP A 47 -9.70 -3.94 22.94
C ASP A 47 -8.80 -3.38 21.82
N VAL A 48 -9.24 -3.52 20.58
CA VAL A 48 -8.48 -3.08 19.40
C VAL A 48 -9.38 -2.27 18.48
N GLU A 49 -8.92 -1.07 18.14
CA GLU A 49 -9.54 -0.25 17.10
C GLU A 49 -8.57 -0.01 15.93
N ILE A 50 -9.12 0.16 14.72
CA ILE A 50 -8.36 0.68 13.59
C ILE A 50 -8.46 2.20 13.62
N ALA A 51 -7.38 2.85 14.05
CA ALA A 51 -7.33 4.30 14.23
C ALA A 51 -7.08 5.06 12.92
N ALA A 52 -6.37 4.43 11.97
CA ALA A 52 -6.04 5.04 10.69
C ALA A 52 -5.63 3.99 9.63
N TRP A 53 -5.66 4.43 8.37
CA TRP A 53 -5.12 3.72 7.21
C TRP A 53 -3.92 4.47 6.65
N GLY A 54 -2.94 3.74 6.12
CA GLY A 54 -1.71 4.32 5.59
C GLY A 54 -1.25 3.74 4.26
N MET A 55 -0.55 4.58 3.50
CA MET A 55 0.12 4.28 2.24
C MET A 55 1.59 4.62 2.37
N ALA A 56 2.47 3.63 2.22
CA ALA A 56 3.91 3.84 2.12
C ALA A 56 4.33 3.76 0.65
N HIS A 57 4.86 4.87 0.14
CA HIS A 57 5.38 4.99 -1.21
C HIS A 57 6.83 4.48 -1.29
N GLU A 58 7.27 4.13 -2.49
CA GLU A 58 8.62 3.61 -2.74
C GLU A 58 9.72 4.63 -2.39
N ASP A 59 9.43 5.92 -2.49
CA ASP A 59 10.33 7.02 -2.11
C ASP A 59 10.46 7.22 -0.58
N GLY A 60 9.81 6.36 0.22
CA GLY A 60 9.79 6.40 1.67
C GLY A 60 8.73 7.34 2.26
N ARG A 61 8.08 8.18 1.44
CA ARG A 61 6.99 9.04 1.89
C ARG A 61 5.83 8.17 2.36
N THR A 62 5.29 8.51 3.53
CA THR A 62 4.15 7.81 4.10
C THR A 62 3.00 8.77 4.32
N GLU A 63 1.82 8.43 3.80
CA GLU A 63 0.58 9.17 4.06
C GLU A 63 -0.32 8.34 4.95
N VAL A 64 -0.87 8.96 6.00
CA VAL A 64 -1.79 8.31 6.95
C VAL A 64 -3.05 9.14 7.07
N VAL A 65 -4.20 8.48 6.96
CA VAL A 65 -5.52 9.09 7.03
C VAL A 65 -6.31 8.39 8.14
N GLY A 66 -6.74 9.16 9.13
CA GLY A 66 -7.63 8.71 10.19
C GLY A 66 -8.83 9.66 10.31
N PRO A 67 -9.79 9.36 11.20
CA PRO A 67 -10.93 10.23 11.45
C PRO A 67 -10.46 11.65 11.82
N GLY A 68 -10.82 12.64 10.99
CA GLY A 68 -10.50 14.06 11.24
C GLY A 68 -9.02 14.44 11.11
N GLN A 69 -8.14 13.55 10.67
CA GLN A 69 -6.70 13.86 10.53
C GLN A 69 -6.07 13.23 9.29
N ARG A 70 -5.12 13.96 8.71
CA ARG A 70 -4.21 13.48 7.66
C ARG A 70 -2.79 13.84 8.03
N LEU A 71 -1.90 12.86 7.96
CA LEU A 71 -0.48 13.00 8.27
C LEU A 71 0.35 12.64 7.05
N VAL A 72 1.44 13.35 6.85
CA VAL A 72 2.50 12.98 5.91
C VAL A 72 3.78 12.85 6.72
N LEU A 73 4.38 11.67 6.67
CA LEU A 73 5.54 11.29 7.47
C LEU A 73 6.68 10.84 6.55
N ALA A 74 7.90 11.00 7.03
CA ALA A 74 9.11 10.58 6.32
C ALA A 74 9.34 9.06 6.36
N SER A 75 8.63 8.33 7.23
CA SER A 75 8.68 6.87 7.29
C SER A 75 7.47 6.31 8.07
N PRO A 76 7.07 5.05 7.83
CA PRO A 76 5.89 4.44 8.44
C PRO A 76 6.08 4.11 9.93
N GLU A 77 7.31 3.89 10.41
CA GLU A 77 7.59 3.54 11.81
C GLU A 77 7.25 4.70 12.77
N ARG A 78 7.25 5.94 12.26
CA ARG A 78 6.87 7.12 13.06
C ARG A 78 5.39 7.12 13.44
N VAL A 79 4.59 6.30 12.76
CA VAL A 79 3.15 6.19 13.01
C VAL A 79 2.88 5.54 14.36
N GLU A 80 3.61 4.49 14.75
CA GLU A 80 3.40 3.83 16.04
C GLU A 80 3.64 4.80 17.20
N ALA A 81 4.73 5.58 17.14
CA ALA A 81 5.02 6.60 18.14
C ALA A 81 3.96 7.72 18.16
N TRP A 82 3.40 8.09 17.00
CA TRP A 82 2.36 9.13 16.94
C TRP A 82 1.05 8.68 17.60
N PHE A 83 0.64 7.43 17.34
CA PHE A 83 -0.65 6.88 17.80
C PHE A 83 -0.58 6.20 19.18
N SER A 84 0.63 5.92 19.69
CA SER A 84 0.84 5.45 21.06
C SER A 84 0.82 6.63 22.03
N ARG A 85 -0.37 7.03 22.49
CA ARG A 85 -0.57 8.12 23.46
C ARG A 85 -1.61 7.74 24.51
N GLY A 86 -1.42 8.26 25.73
CA GLY A 86 -2.40 8.11 26.82
C GLY A 86 -2.57 6.67 27.31
N GLY A 87 -1.46 5.92 27.47
CA GLY A 87 -1.48 4.52 27.92
C GLY A 87 -1.87 3.50 26.84
N VAL A 88 -2.26 3.96 25.66
CA VAL A 88 -2.62 3.12 24.51
C VAL A 88 -1.36 2.82 23.69
N THR A 89 -1.21 1.57 23.27
CA THR A 89 -0.13 1.15 22.36
C THR A 89 -0.65 1.07 20.94
N ALA A 90 0.07 1.60 19.97
CA ALA A 90 -0.23 1.45 18.56
C ALA A 90 0.67 0.41 17.91
N GLN A 91 0.12 -0.30 16.92
CA GLN A 91 0.82 -1.30 16.13
C GLN A 91 0.56 -1.05 14.65
N LEU A 92 1.61 -1.12 13.85
CA LEU A 92 1.52 -1.02 12.40
C LEU A 92 1.32 -2.41 11.80
N VAL A 93 0.20 -2.60 11.09
CA VAL A 93 -0.14 -3.89 10.47
C VAL A 93 -0.15 -3.73 8.96
N TRP A 94 0.81 -4.36 8.30
CA TRP A 94 0.95 -4.33 6.85
C TRP A 94 -0.04 -5.28 6.17
N LEU A 95 -0.67 -4.80 5.09
CA LEU A 95 -1.34 -5.67 4.15
C LEU A 95 -0.32 -6.35 3.22
N ALA A 96 -0.75 -7.45 2.61
CA ALA A 96 0.02 -8.06 1.54
C ALA A 96 0.22 -7.05 0.38
N PRO A 97 1.37 -7.09 -0.31
CA PRO A 97 1.56 -6.29 -1.52
C PRO A 97 0.43 -6.53 -2.54
N ALA A 98 0.06 -5.50 -3.29
CA ALA A 98 -0.93 -5.65 -4.35
C ALA A 98 -0.39 -6.59 -5.43
N THR A 99 -1.13 -7.65 -5.74
CA THR A 99 -0.76 -8.66 -6.76
C THR A 99 -1.71 -8.68 -7.95
N ALA A 100 -2.83 -7.95 -7.86
CA ALA A 100 -3.81 -7.84 -8.93
C ALA A 100 -4.38 -6.41 -8.99
N ALA A 101 -4.64 -5.95 -10.21
CA ALA A 101 -5.30 -4.68 -10.48
C ALA A 101 -6.53 -4.93 -11.36
N SER A 102 -7.68 -4.48 -10.90
CA SER A 102 -8.93 -4.53 -11.66
C SER A 102 -9.14 -3.20 -12.38
N LEU A 103 -9.55 -3.28 -13.64
CA LEU A 103 -9.92 -2.10 -14.42
C LEU A 103 -11.44 -1.98 -14.49
N GLY A 104 -11.93 -0.75 -14.56
CA GLY A 104 -13.33 -0.49 -14.84
C GLY A 104 -13.74 -1.00 -16.23
N PRO A 105 -15.05 -1.12 -16.48
CA PRO A 105 -15.59 -1.81 -17.66
C PRO A 105 -15.13 -1.21 -19.01
N GLY A 106 -14.79 0.07 -19.08
CA GLY A 106 -14.33 0.73 -20.31
C GLY A 106 -12.88 0.40 -20.72
N LEU A 107 -12.09 -0.23 -19.85
CA LEU A 107 -10.67 -0.55 -20.07
C LEU A 107 -10.36 -2.05 -19.86
N ALA A 108 -11.39 -2.86 -19.64
CA ALA A 108 -11.25 -4.30 -19.37
C ALA A 108 -11.23 -5.19 -20.63
N ALA A 109 -11.41 -4.60 -21.82
CA ALA A 109 -11.47 -5.29 -23.11
C ALA A 109 -10.10 -5.77 -23.59
#